data_AF-A0A7Y2IAW2-F1
#
_entry.id   AF-A0A7Y2IAW2-F1
#
_cell.length_a   1.000
_cell.length_b   1.000
_cell.length_c   1.000
_cell.angle_alpha   90.00
_cell.angle_beta   90.00
_cell.angle_gamma   90.00
#
_symmetry.space_group_name_H-M   'P 1'
#
loop_
_entity.id
_entity.type
_entity.pdbx_description
1 polymer ?
#
loop_
_entity_poly.entity_id
_entity_poly.type
_entity_poly.pdbx_seq_one_letter_code
_entity_poly.pdbx_strand_id
1 'polypeptide(L)'
;ALDPLLQGLTQGGAQLLDPDIAVNTLNNYFFTSISSFLIISLGWWITDRIVEPRVSSTPIDGDEEDLPELHDLRPEERKGLRWSLFAMLLGIVILAITLVPDTSPWRDANGELVTFQAPIMQSIVALIFFLFLIPGIVFGYVAGTLKGIKDVIDGMTHSMHQMAYYLVIMFFIAQFVYAFGASNLGTLLALAGAEALKGLQGYPSILIVGIVLLTGFVNLFVGSASAKWGLLAPIFVPMLMTLGVSPDLTQAAYRVGDSSTNIITPLMPYFPLVVVYCQRYVKSTGIGTLAAMMLPYSLWFLSTWTIFLLVYYAIGIPLGFASSYVYPAP
;
A
#
# COMPACT_ATOMS: atom_id res chain seq x y z
N ALA A 1 -0.48 12.26 -0.18
CA ALA A 1 -0.38 11.98 -1.63
C ALA A 1 -1.56 11.17 -2.17
N LEU A 2 -2.07 10.17 -1.44
CA LEU A 2 -3.17 9.32 -1.91
C LEU A 2 -4.54 10.03 -1.92
N ASP A 3 -4.87 10.88 -0.93
CA ASP A 3 -6.18 11.55 -0.85
C ASP A 3 -6.49 12.47 -2.05
N PRO A 4 -5.60 13.39 -2.46
CA PRO A 4 -5.83 14.20 -3.66
C PRO A 4 -5.91 13.37 -4.95
N LEU A 5 -5.14 12.29 -5.01
CA LEU A 5 -5.15 11.41 -6.19
C LEU A 5 -6.49 10.65 -6.31
N LEU A 6 -6.95 10.01 -5.24
CA LEU A 6 -8.24 9.31 -5.27
C LEU A 6 -9.40 10.28 -5.50
N GLN A 7 -9.35 11.46 -4.87
CA GLN A 7 -10.35 12.50 -5.11
C GLN A 7 -10.36 12.96 -6.56
N GLY A 8 -9.21 13.22 -7.19
CA GLY A 8 -9.14 13.63 -8.59
C GLY A 8 -9.78 12.61 -9.53
N LEU A 9 -9.58 11.31 -9.28
CA LEU A 9 -10.20 10.23 -10.05
C LEU A 9 -11.71 10.13 -9.78
N THR A 10 -12.14 10.28 -8.53
CA THR A 10 -13.56 10.32 -8.15
C THR A 10 -14.27 11.49 -8.81
N GLN A 11 -13.66 12.68 -8.79
CA GLN A 11 -14.20 13.87 -9.43
C GLN A 11 -14.30 13.68 -10.95
N GLY A 12 -13.25 13.16 -11.59
CA GLY A 12 -13.28 12.84 -13.01
C GLY A 12 -14.41 11.86 -13.39
N GLY A 13 -14.69 10.87 -12.54
CA GLY A 13 -15.83 9.97 -12.73
C GLY A 13 -17.19 10.65 -12.48
N ALA A 14 -17.30 11.49 -11.46
CA ALA A 14 -18.54 12.20 -11.13
C ALA A 14 -18.95 13.22 -12.21
N GLN A 15 -17.96 13.91 -12.79
CA GLN A 15 -18.15 14.90 -13.86
C GLN A 15 -18.62 14.32 -15.19
N LEU A 16 -18.65 12.99 -15.33
CA LEU A 16 -19.31 12.32 -16.45
C LEU A 16 -20.84 12.42 -16.37
N LEU A 17 -21.40 12.56 -15.17
CA LEU A 17 -22.84 12.70 -14.93
C LEU A 17 -23.23 14.15 -14.61
N ASP A 18 -22.48 14.81 -13.74
CA ASP A 18 -22.71 16.20 -13.32
C ASP A 18 -21.43 17.03 -13.50
N PRO A 19 -21.29 17.78 -14.61
CA PRO A 19 -20.06 18.52 -14.91
C PRO A 19 -19.66 19.56 -13.85
N ASP A 20 -20.62 20.09 -13.10
CA ASP A 20 -20.38 21.16 -12.12
C ASP A 20 -20.08 20.62 -10.70
N ILE A 21 -20.15 19.30 -10.50
CA ILE A 21 -19.88 18.70 -9.19
C ILE A 21 -18.42 18.89 -8.79
N ALA A 22 -18.21 19.31 -7.54
CA ALA A 22 -16.91 19.44 -6.92
C ALA A 22 -16.79 18.48 -5.74
N VAL A 23 -15.76 17.63 -5.76
CA VAL A 23 -15.47 16.68 -4.68
C VAL A 23 -14.32 17.24 -3.85
N ASN A 24 -14.48 17.37 -2.54
CA ASN A 24 -13.42 17.91 -1.69
C ASN A 24 -12.26 16.91 -1.53
N THR A 25 -11.01 17.37 -1.62
CA THR A 25 -9.82 16.54 -1.41
C THR A 25 -9.77 15.86 -0.04
N LEU A 26 -10.42 16.44 0.96
CA LEU A 26 -10.54 15.93 2.32
C LEU A 26 -11.93 15.33 2.62
N ASN A 27 -12.68 14.93 1.59
CA ASN A 27 -14.04 14.37 1.71
C ASN A 27 -14.13 13.07 2.54
N ASN A 28 -13.02 12.38 2.78
CA ASN A 28 -12.97 11.16 3.61
C ASN A 28 -12.05 11.31 4.84
N TYR A 29 -11.62 12.53 5.16
CA TYR A 29 -10.61 12.77 6.20
C TYR A 29 -11.06 12.29 7.59
N PHE A 30 -12.30 12.56 8.00
CA PHE A 30 -12.80 12.15 9.32
C PHE A 30 -12.98 10.64 9.40
N PHE A 31 -13.58 10.04 8.38
CA PHE A 31 -13.77 8.59 8.30
C PHE A 31 -12.42 7.85 8.37
N THR A 32 -11.43 8.27 7.59
CA THR A 32 -10.11 7.61 7.57
C THR A 32 -9.32 7.83 8.86
N SER A 33 -9.40 9.02 9.46
CA SER A 33 -8.76 9.31 10.74
C SER A 33 -9.31 8.42 11.85
N ILE A 34 -10.63 8.29 11.96
CA ILE A 34 -11.25 7.44 12.98
C ILE A 34 -11.00 5.95 12.68
N SER A 35 -11.03 5.56 11.40
CA SER A 35 -10.73 4.20 10.97
C SER A 35 -9.32 3.75 11.38
N SER A 36 -8.35 4.66 11.51
CA SER A 36 -6.99 4.31 11.95
C SER A 36 -6.99 3.62 13.32
N PHE A 37 -7.77 4.14 14.28
CA PHE A 37 -7.89 3.53 15.62
C PHE A 37 -8.51 2.14 15.55
N LEU A 38 -9.53 1.96 14.71
CA LEU A 38 -10.16 0.66 14.49
C LEU A 38 -9.15 -0.36 13.93
N ILE A 39 -8.44 0.00 12.85
CA ILE A 39 -7.51 -0.91 12.17
C ILE A 39 -6.30 -1.23 13.04
N ILE A 40 -5.77 -0.27 13.80
CA ILE A 40 -4.69 -0.51 14.77
C ILE A 40 -5.15 -1.50 15.84
N SER A 41 -6.35 -1.29 16.41
CA SER A 41 -6.88 -2.15 17.47
C SER A 41 -7.14 -3.57 16.97
N LEU A 42 -7.71 -3.71 15.77
CA LEU A 42 -7.92 -5.00 15.12
C LEU A 42 -6.60 -5.68 14.78
N GLY A 43 -5.63 -4.95 14.23
CA GLY A 43 -4.31 -5.47 13.90
C GLY A 43 -3.61 -6.06 15.13
N TRP A 44 -3.64 -5.33 16.26
CA TRP A 44 -3.15 -5.83 17.54
C TRP A 44 -3.86 -7.11 17.97
N TRP A 45 -5.20 -7.09 18.01
CA TRP A 45 -5.99 -8.24 18.49
C TRP A 45 -5.82 -9.49 17.62
N ILE A 46 -5.81 -9.35 16.30
CA ILE A 46 -5.62 -10.48 15.37
C ILE A 46 -4.21 -11.06 15.52
N THR A 47 -3.20 -10.22 15.74
CA THR A 47 -1.83 -10.65 16.00
C THR A 47 -1.77 -11.52 17.26
N ASP A 48 -2.17 -10.95 18.40
CA ASP A 48 -2.08 -11.59 19.73
C ASP A 48 -2.95 -12.86 19.82
N ARG A 49 -4.17 -12.83 19.25
CA ARG A 49 -5.16 -13.90 19.49
C ARG A 49 -5.26 -14.94 18.39
N ILE A 50 -4.84 -14.63 17.17
CA ILE A 50 -5.04 -15.53 16.02
C ILE A 50 -3.72 -15.94 15.41
N VAL A 51 -2.84 -14.99 15.10
CA VAL A 51 -1.63 -15.27 14.32
C VAL A 51 -0.50 -15.76 15.19
N GLU A 52 -0.19 -15.09 16.30
CA GLU A 52 0.88 -15.46 17.23
C GLU A 52 0.72 -16.89 17.77
N PRO A 53 -0.47 -17.33 18.24
CA PRO A 53 -0.65 -18.72 18.69
C PRO A 53 -0.52 -19.77 17.59
N ARG A 54 -0.72 -19.38 16.31
CA ARG A 54 -0.57 -20.30 15.17
C ARG A 54 0.88 -20.44 14.75
N VAL A 55 1.66 -19.36 14.80
CA VAL A 55 3.06 -19.37 14.38
C VAL A 55 4.02 -19.74 15.51
N SER A 56 3.60 -19.67 16.77
CA SER A 56 4.45 -19.96 17.94
C SER A 56 5.03 -21.37 17.97
N SER A 57 4.37 -22.34 17.30
CA SER A 57 4.86 -23.71 17.16
C SER A 57 5.63 -23.97 15.86
N THR A 58 5.87 -22.94 15.05
CA THR A 58 6.58 -23.09 13.77
C THR A 58 8.07 -23.19 14.06
N PRO A 59 8.75 -24.30 13.67
CA PRO A 59 10.19 -24.40 13.84
C PRO A 59 10.89 -23.37 12.96
N ILE A 60 11.83 -22.63 13.55
CA ILE A 60 12.70 -21.69 12.86
C ILE A 60 13.84 -22.52 12.24
N ASP A 61 13.94 -22.51 10.92
CA ASP A 61 14.94 -23.24 10.13
C ASP A 61 15.78 -22.29 9.24
N GLY A 62 15.67 -20.98 9.48
CA GLY A 62 16.60 -19.96 9.00
C GLY A 62 18.03 -20.24 9.43
N ASP A 63 19.03 -19.80 8.64
CA ASP A 63 20.42 -19.91 9.08
C ASP A 63 20.63 -19.04 10.33
N GLU A 64 21.12 -19.65 11.41
CA GLU A 64 21.40 -18.94 12.67
C GLU A 64 22.40 -17.79 12.47
N GLU A 65 23.34 -17.93 11.52
CA GLU A 65 24.28 -16.87 11.13
C GLU A 65 23.61 -15.66 10.45
N ASP A 66 22.44 -15.86 9.82
CA ASP A 66 21.63 -14.81 9.18
C ASP A 66 20.54 -14.24 10.11
N LEU A 67 20.28 -14.91 11.23
CA LEU A 67 19.37 -14.42 12.26
C LEU A 67 20.08 -13.35 13.10
N PRO A 68 19.42 -12.21 13.41
CA PRO A 68 20.05 -11.20 14.24
C PRO A 68 20.29 -11.73 15.65
N GLU A 69 21.53 -12.10 15.96
CA GLU A 69 21.95 -12.39 17.31
C GLU A 69 21.94 -11.10 18.15
N LEU A 70 21.16 -11.09 19.22
CA LEU A 70 21.16 -9.99 20.18
C LEU A 70 22.38 -10.15 21.10
N HIS A 71 23.51 -9.62 20.68
CA HIS A 71 24.72 -9.52 21.49
C HIS A 71 25.00 -8.06 21.91
N ASP A 72 25.77 -7.89 22.99
CA ASP A 72 26.26 -6.58 23.37
C ASP A 72 27.21 -6.02 22.30
N LEU A 73 27.05 -4.72 22.00
CA LEU A 73 27.85 -4.03 20.98
C LEU A 73 29.34 -4.04 21.34
N ARG A 74 30.16 -4.61 20.46
CA ARG A 74 31.61 -4.57 20.56
C ARG A 74 32.13 -3.14 20.36
N PRO A 75 33.32 -2.78 20.88
CA PRO A 75 33.86 -1.43 20.75
C PRO A 75 33.99 -0.95 19.29
N GLU A 76 34.35 -1.85 18.38
CA GLU A 76 34.52 -1.59 16.95
C GLU A 76 33.16 -1.32 16.27
N GLU A 77 32.14 -2.10 16.60
CA GLU A 77 30.77 -1.90 16.12
C GLU A 77 30.18 -0.60 16.65
N ARG A 78 30.43 -0.26 17.93
CA ARG A 78 30.00 1.02 18.51
C ARG A 78 30.65 2.21 17.79
N LYS A 79 31.93 2.08 17.42
CA LYS A 79 32.63 3.07 16.60
C LYS A 79 32.04 3.12 15.19
N GLY A 80 31.78 1.96 14.58
CA GLY A 80 31.12 1.82 13.27
C GLY A 80 29.77 2.53 13.24
N LEU A 81 28.91 2.30 14.22
CA LEU A 81 27.59 2.93 14.33
C LEU A 81 27.69 4.45 14.38
N ARG A 82 28.64 5.02 15.13
CA ARG A 82 28.83 6.47 15.20
C ARG A 82 29.23 7.07 13.84
N TRP A 83 30.15 6.41 13.14
CA TRP A 83 30.57 6.86 11.80
C TRP A 83 29.47 6.67 10.75
N SER A 84 28.66 5.62 10.88
CA SER A 84 27.51 5.35 10.02
C SER A 84 26.43 6.40 10.22
N LEU A 85 26.12 6.75 11.47
CA LEU A 85 25.20 7.83 11.81
C LEU A 85 25.69 9.16 11.24
N PHE A 86 26.99 9.45 11.37
CA PHE A 86 27.58 10.64 10.77
C PHE A 86 27.44 10.64 9.24
N ALA A 87 27.72 9.52 8.57
CA ALA A 87 27.55 9.40 7.13
C ALA A 87 26.08 9.57 6.70
N MET A 88 25.15 9.00 7.45
CA MET A 88 23.71 9.15 7.21
C MET A 88 23.27 10.61 7.37
N LEU A 89 23.65 11.26 8.47
CA LEU A 89 23.35 12.67 8.71
C LEU A 89 23.96 13.57 7.64
N LEU A 90 25.20 13.30 7.23
CA LEU A 90 25.85 14.02 6.15
C LEU A 90 25.07 13.86 4.84
N GLY A 91 24.63 12.65 4.50
CA GLY A 91 23.78 12.39 3.33
C GLY A 91 22.45 13.14 3.38
N ILE A 92 21.78 13.15 4.53
CA ILE A 92 20.54 13.91 4.75
C ILE A 92 20.77 15.41 4.61
N VAL A 93 21.84 15.94 5.20
CA VAL A 93 22.19 17.36 5.13
C VAL A 93 22.51 17.77 3.69
N ILE A 94 23.29 16.96 2.96
CA ILE A 94 23.57 17.20 1.53
C ILE A 94 22.26 17.23 0.74
N LEU A 95 21.40 16.22 0.92
CA LEU A 95 20.10 16.18 0.26
C LEU A 95 19.26 17.42 0.60
N ALA A 96 19.15 17.79 1.87
CA ALA A 96 18.43 18.97 2.32
C ALA A 96 18.97 20.26 1.67
N ILE A 97 20.30 20.44 1.63
CA ILE A 97 20.92 21.59 0.96
C ILE A 97 20.55 21.63 -0.52
N THR A 98 20.50 20.49 -1.22
CA THR A 98 20.10 20.46 -2.62
C THR A 98 18.61 20.75 -2.85
N LEU A 99 17.76 20.61 -1.82
CA LEU A 99 16.32 20.86 -1.87
C LEU A 99 15.94 22.31 -1.53
N VAL A 100 16.77 23.00 -0.75
CA VAL A 100 16.51 24.37 -0.28
C VAL A 100 16.31 25.37 -1.43
N PRO A 101 17.13 25.40 -2.50
CA PRO A 101 16.94 26.35 -3.58
C PRO A 101 15.56 26.21 -4.25
N ASP A 102 14.91 27.34 -4.51
CA ASP A 102 13.64 27.37 -5.26
C ASP A 102 13.83 26.90 -6.71
N THR A 103 15.05 27.05 -7.24
CA THR A 103 15.46 26.55 -8.56
C THR A 103 15.96 25.10 -8.54
N SER A 104 15.72 24.36 -7.44
CA SER A 104 16.21 23.01 -7.30
C SER A 104 15.64 22.09 -8.39
N PRO A 105 16.47 21.29 -9.08
CA PRO A 105 16.01 20.34 -10.09
C PRO A 105 15.16 19.20 -9.49
N TRP A 106 15.09 19.11 -8.16
CA TRP A 106 14.25 18.15 -7.45
C TRP A 106 12.77 18.50 -7.44
N ARG A 107 12.44 19.76 -7.74
CA ARG A 107 11.08 20.29 -7.76
C ARG A 107 10.38 19.97 -9.08
N ASP A 108 9.06 19.91 -9.05
CA ASP A 108 8.26 19.84 -10.26
C ASP A 108 8.21 21.19 -11.02
N ALA A 109 7.46 21.23 -12.11
CA ALA A 109 7.30 22.42 -12.93
C ALA A 109 6.67 23.62 -12.20
N ASN A 110 5.97 23.38 -11.09
CA ASN A 110 5.34 24.41 -10.26
C ASN A 110 6.22 24.80 -9.05
N GLY A 111 7.41 24.21 -8.91
CA GLY A 111 8.31 24.47 -7.79
C GLY A 111 8.00 23.64 -6.55
N GLU A 112 7.09 22.66 -6.62
CA GLU A 112 6.70 21.83 -5.48
C GLU A 112 7.59 20.58 -5.35
N LEU A 113 7.86 20.17 -4.11
CA LEU A 113 8.69 18.99 -3.80
C LEU A 113 7.88 17.72 -3.53
N VAL A 114 6.59 17.87 -3.20
CA VAL A 114 5.75 16.77 -2.66
C VAL A 114 4.63 16.44 -3.64
N THR A 115 4.97 16.42 -4.93
CA THR A 115 4.07 15.99 -6.01
C THR A 115 4.62 14.73 -6.67
N PHE A 116 3.74 13.97 -7.32
CA PHE A 116 4.16 12.77 -8.05
C PHE A 116 5.09 13.09 -9.25
N GLN A 117 4.98 14.30 -9.81
CA GLN A 117 5.87 14.73 -10.90
C GLN A 117 7.23 15.24 -10.41
N ALA A 118 7.38 15.56 -9.11
CA ALA A 118 8.64 16.05 -8.58
C ALA A 118 9.75 14.99 -8.72
N PRO A 119 10.90 15.31 -9.34
CA PRO A 119 12.01 14.37 -9.50
C PRO A 119 12.50 13.73 -8.20
N ILE A 120 12.40 14.43 -7.06
CA ILE A 120 12.71 13.83 -5.74
C ILE A 120 11.77 12.67 -5.40
N MET A 121 10.48 12.82 -5.66
CA MET A 121 9.49 11.78 -5.37
C MET A 121 9.65 10.59 -6.31
N GLN A 122 10.00 10.83 -7.57
CA GLN A 122 10.31 9.77 -8.53
C GLN A 122 11.60 9.01 -8.18
N SER A 123 12.56 9.71 -7.55
CA SER A 123 13.87 9.16 -7.19
C SER A 123 13.94 8.63 -5.75
N ILE A 124 12.84 8.67 -4.99
CA ILE A 124 12.86 8.41 -3.54
C ILE A 124 13.40 7.01 -3.19
N VAL A 125 13.09 6.00 -4.00
CA VAL A 125 13.59 4.63 -3.81
C VAL A 125 15.11 4.57 -3.95
N ALA A 126 15.67 5.24 -4.96
CA ALA A 126 17.11 5.32 -5.16
C ALA A 126 17.79 6.12 -4.03
N LEU A 127 17.17 7.21 -3.58
CA LEU A 127 17.67 8.01 -2.46
C LEU A 127 17.70 7.19 -1.16
N ILE A 128 16.63 6.45 -0.86
CA ILE A 128 16.58 5.52 0.27
C ILE A 128 17.68 4.46 0.14
N PHE A 129 17.84 3.86 -1.05
CA PHE A 129 18.90 2.89 -1.31
C PHE A 129 20.28 3.44 -0.95
N PHE A 130 20.64 4.64 -1.41
CA PHE A 130 21.92 5.27 -1.04
C PHE A 130 22.02 5.62 0.44
N LEU A 131 20.92 6.08 1.04
CA LEU A 131 20.85 6.46 2.45
C LEU A 131 21.03 5.27 3.39
N PHE A 132 20.75 4.04 2.95
CA PHE A 132 21.06 2.81 3.68
C PHE A 132 22.40 2.19 3.27
N LEU A 133 22.72 2.20 1.97
CA LEU A 133 23.95 1.62 1.43
C LEU A 133 25.19 2.33 1.98
N ILE A 134 25.24 3.67 1.92
CA ILE A 134 26.43 4.42 2.31
C ILE A 134 26.76 4.22 3.79
N PRO A 135 25.81 4.40 4.73
CA PRO A 135 26.08 4.10 6.14
C PRO A 135 26.42 2.62 6.37
N GLY A 136 25.78 1.68 5.67
CA GLY A 136 26.12 0.26 5.78
C GLY A 136 27.56 -0.05 5.36
N ILE A 137 28.05 0.57 4.29
CA ILE A 137 29.44 0.46 3.85
C ILE A 137 30.38 1.09 4.87
N VAL A 138 30.07 2.30 5.36
CA VAL A 138 30.88 3.00 6.38
C VAL A 138 30.95 2.18 7.67
N PHE A 139 29.82 1.60 8.10
CA PHE A 139 29.77 0.67 9.22
C PHE A 139 30.75 -0.47 9.00
N GLY A 140 30.61 -1.17 7.88
CA GLY A 140 31.37 -2.39 7.64
C GLY A 140 32.87 -2.16 7.56
N TYR A 141 33.32 -1.06 6.96
CA TYR A 141 34.74 -0.70 6.96
C TYR A 141 35.26 -0.32 8.35
N VAL A 142 34.50 0.46 9.13
CA VAL A 142 34.95 0.92 10.45
C VAL A 142 34.90 -0.18 11.50
N ALA A 143 33.92 -1.07 11.41
CA ALA A 143 33.77 -2.25 12.27
C ALA A 143 34.64 -3.43 11.84
N GLY A 144 35.38 -3.31 10.72
CA GLY A 144 36.28 -4.35 10.22
C GLY A 144 35.59 -5.57 9.59
N THR A 145 34.26 -5.52 9.39
CA THR A 145 33.49 -6.61 8.75
C THR A 145 33.60 -6.57 7.23
N LEU A 146 33.94 -5.43 6.64
CA LEU A 146 34.26 -5.27 5.22
C LEU A 146 35.73 -4.84 5.07
N LYS A 147 36.51 -5.60 4.29
CA LYS A 147 37.93 -5.36 4.04
C LYS A 147 38.18 -4.66 2.70
N GLY A 148 37.22 -4.73 1.78
CA GLY A 148 37.34 -4.06 0.48
C GLY A 148 36.04 -4.06 -0.32
N ILE A 149 36.12 -3.48 -1.52
CA ILE A 149 34.98 -3.38 -2.44
C ILE A 149 34.41 -4.74 -2.84
N LYS A 150 35.25 -5.78 -2.85
CA LYS A 150 34.82 -7.15 -3.14
C LYS A 150 33.79 -7.63 -2.12
N ASP A 151 34.01 -7.39 -0.83
CA ASP A 151 33.08 -7.82 0.23
C ASP A 151 31.74 -7.07 0.12
N VAL A 152 31.76 -5.80 -0.32
CA VAL A 152 30.54 -5.04 -0.62
C VAL A 152 29.78 -5.68 -1.79
N ILE A 153 30.47 -6.04 -2.87
CA ILE A 153 29.87 -6.71 -4.03
C ILE A 153 29.31 -8.07 -3.62
N ASP A 154 30.09 -8.86 -2.88
CA ASP A 154 29.67 -10.19 -2.42
C ASP A 154 28.42 -10.10 -1.53
N GLY A 155 28.31 -9.10 -0.64
CA GLY A 155 27.12 -8.85 0.16
C GLY A 155 25.88 -8.44 -0.66
N MET A 156 26.07 -7.59 -1.69
CA MET A 156 24.99 -7.24 -2.62
C MET A 156 24.56 -8.46 -3.46
N THR A 157 25.52 -9.27 -3.92
CA THR A 157 25.26 -10.51 -4.68
C THR A 157 24.51 -11.53 -3.83
N HIS A 158 24.93 -11.74 -2.58
CA HIS A 158 24.22 -12.60 -1.65
C HIS A 158 22.77 -12.14 -1.45
N SER A 159 22.55 -10.83 -1.26
CA SER A 159 21.20 -10.26 -1.17
C SER A 159 20.36 -10.50 -2.45
N MET A 160 20.99 -10.49 -3.63
CA MET A 160 20.33 -10.81 -4.90
C MET A 160 20.03 -12.30 -5.10
N HIS A 161 20.86 -13.19 -4.55
CA HIS A 161 20.52 -14.62 -4.53
C HIS A 161 19.25 -14.90 -3.73
N GLN A 162 19.07 -14.25 -2.59
CA GLN A 162 17.82 -14.33 -1.81
C GLN A 162 16.59 -13.84 -2.60
N MET A 163 16.80 -12.94 -3.58
CA MET A 163 15.76 -12.40 -4.46
C MET A 163 15.53 -13.23 -5.73
N ALA A 164 16.24 -14.33 -5.97
CA ALA A 164 16.10 -15.12 -7.19
C ALA A 164 14.68 -15.73 -7.32
N TYR A 165 14.16 -16.30 -6.24
CA TYR A 165 12.78 -16.81 -6.18
C TYR A 165 11.76 -15.70 -6.47
N TYR A 166 11.98 -14.51 -5.88
CA TYR A 166 11.17 -13.33 -6.13
C TYR A 166 11.12 -12.96 -7.61
N LEU A 167 12.27 -12.87 -8.27
CA LEU A 167 12.36 -12.46 -9.68
C LEU A 167 11.60 -13.41 -10.61
N VAL A 168 11.71 -14.72 -10.39
CA VAL A 168 11.00 -15.73 -11.20
C VAL A 168 9.49 -15.56 -11.07
N ILE A 169 8.99 -15.37 -9.84
CA ILE A 169 7.55 -15.21 -9.64
C ILE A 169 7.05 -13.86 -10.14
N MET A 170 7.77 -12.79 -9.84
CA MET A 170 7.42 -11.43 -10.28
C MET A 170 7.34 -11.35 -11.81
N PHE A 171 8.18 -12.10 -12.54
CA PHE A 171 8.07 -12.25 -13.99
C PHE A 171 6.70 -12.77 -14.43
N PHE A 172 6.25 -13.91 -13.92
CA PHE A 172 4.96 -14.48 -14.28
C PHE A 172 3.78 -13.61 -13.82
N ILE A 173 3.89 -12.99 -12.64
CA ILE A 173 2.92 -12.02 -12.12
C ILE A 173 2.79 -10.83 -13.07
N ALA A 174 3.90 -10.26 -13.53
CA ALA A 174 3.88 -9.14 -14.46
C ALA A 174 3.22 -9.54 -15.80
N GLN A 175 3.51 -10.74 -16.32
CA GLN A 175 2.84 -11.25 -17.53
C GLN A 175 1.34 -11.42 -17.33
N PHE A 176 0.91 -11.99 -16.19
CA PHE A 176 -0.50 -12.14 -15.84
C PHE A 176 -1.19 -10.77 -15.76
N VAL A 177 -0.61 -9.81 -15.04
CA VAL A 177 -1.15 -8.45 -14.88
C VAL A 177 -1.28 -7.76 -16.25
N TYR A 178 -0.28 -7.89 -17.11
CA TYR A 178 -0.33 -7.36 -18.48
C TYR A 178 -1.44 -8.01 -19.31
N ALA A 179 -1.52 -9.34 -19.36
CA ALA A 179 -2.53 -10.06 -20.12
C ALA A 179 -3.95 -9.80 -19.60
N PHE A 180 -4.12 -9.72 -18.28
CA PHE A 180 -5.39 -9.39 -17.63
C PHE A 180 -5.83 -7.96 -17.96
N GLY A 181 -4.90 -7.00 -17.94
CA GLY A 181 -5.16 -5.61 -18.36
C GLY A 181 -5.51 -5.52 -19.85
N ALA A 182 -4.69 -6.13 -20.72
CA ALA A 182 -4.88 -6.08 -22.17
C ALA A 182 -6.18 -6.77 -22.64
N SER A 183 -6.64 -7.79 -21.92
CA SER A 183 -7.89 -8.49 -22.23
C SER A 183 -9.15 -7.72 -21.81
N ASN A 184 -9.02 -6.58 -21.11
CA ASN A 184 -10.14 -5.82 -20.56
C ASN A 184 -11.04 -6.63 -19.61
N LEU A 185 -10.56 -7.76 -19.06
CA LEU A 185 -11.35 -8.59 -18.14
C LEU A 185 -11.70 -7.83 -16.85
N GLY A 186 -10.80 -7.00 -16.35
CA GLY A 186 -11.08 -6.11 -15.21
C GLY A 186 -12.24 -5.14 -15.49
N THR A 187 -12.26 -4.56 -16.70
CA THR A 187 -13.34 -3.67 -17.16
C THR A 187 -14.65 -4.42 -17.32
N LEU A 188 -14.64 -5.60 -17.94
CA LEU A 188 -15.82 -6.43 -18.13
C LEU A 188 -16.42 -6.88 -16.80
N LEU A 189 -15.58 -7.28 -15.85
CA LEU A 189 -15.99 -7.65 -14.50
C LEU A 189 -16.60 -6.45 -13.74
N ALA A 190 -16.01 -5.26 -13.89
CA ALA A 190 -16.54 -4.02 -13.32
C ALA A 190 -17.92 -3.67 -13.91
N LEU A 191 -18.10 -3.77 -15.23
CA LEU A 191 -19.38 -3.53 -15.89
C LEU A 191 -20.45 -4.55 -15.48
N ALA A 192 -20.11 -5.83 -15.45
CA ALA A 192 -21.02 -6.88 -14.99
C ALA A 192 -21.41 -6.70 -13.51
N GLY A 193 -20.45 -6.33 -12.66
CA GLY A 193 -20.70 -5.99 -11.25
C GLY A 193 -21.60 -4.77 -11.10
N ALA A 194 -21.38 -3.72 -11.91
CA ALA A 194 -22.23 -2.54 -11.92
C ALA A 194 -23.67 -2.85 -12.34
N GLU A 195 -23.87 -3.72 -13.34
CA GLU A 195 -25.20 -4.17 -13.76
C GLU A 195 -25.91 -5.00 -12.68
N ALA A 196 -25.18 -5.89 -11.99
CA ALA A 196 -25.73 -6.63 -10.85
C ALA A 196 -26.17 -5.70 -9.71
N LEU A 197 -25.44 -4.61 -9.46
CA LEU A 197 -25.77 -3.64 -8.42
C LEU A 197 -26.98 -2.77 -8.77
N LYS A 198 -27.27 -2.51 -10.05
CA LYS A 198 -28.48 -1.77 -10.47
C LYS A 198 -29.77 -2.47 -10.01
N GLY A 199 -29.79 -3.81 -9.96
CA GLY A 199 -30.93 -4.58 -9.44
C GLY A 199 -31.21 -4.38 -7.95
N LEU A 200 -30.29 -3.76 -7.21
CA LEU A 200 -30.39 -3.49 -5.77
C LEU A 200 -30.74 -2.03 -5.47
N GLN A 201 -31.23 -1.30 -6.47
CA GLN A 201 -31.72 0.08 -6.33
C GLN A 201 -32.74 0.16 -5.18
N GLY A 202 -32.56 1.16 -4.30
CA GLY A 202 -33.39 1.35 -3.10
C GLY A 202 -32.80 0.81 -1.80
N TYR A 203 -31.67 0.09 -1.85
CA TYR A 203 -30.96 -0.39 -0.64
C TYR A 203 -29.51 0.15 -0.57
N PRO A 204 -29.29 1.42 -0.19
CA PRO A 204 -27.96 2.05 -0.18
C PRO A 204 -26.91 1.27 0.62
N SER A 205 -27.29 0.68 1.77
CA SER A 205 -26.38 -0.14 2.58
C SER A 205 -25.88 -1.38 1.84
N ILE A 206 -26.73 -2.01 1.02
CA ILE A 206 -26.35 -3.18 0.23
C ILE A 206 -25.43 -2.77 -0.91
N LEU A 207 -25.69 -1.61 -1.54
CA LEU A 207 -24.80 -1.05 -2.56
C LEU A 207 -23.40 -0.76 -2.01
N ILE A 208 -23.30 -0.17 -0.81
CA ILE A 208 -22.01 0.07 -0.13
C ILE A 208 -21.24 -1.23 0.07
N VAL A 209 -21.89 -2.27 0.62
CA VAL A 209 -21.26 -3.59 0.82
C VAL A 209 -20.83 -4.19 -0.52
N GLY A 210 -21.68 -4.09 -1.54
CA GLY A 210 -21.41 -4.59 -2.88
C GLY A 210 -20.15 -3.97 -3.49
N ILE A 211 -19.98 -2.65 -3.37
CA ILE A 211 -18.78 -1.94 -3.85
C ILE A 211 -17.54 -2.38 -3.07
N VAL A 212 -17.63 -2.50 -1.74
CA VAL A 212 -16.50 -2.90 -0.91
C VAL A 212 -16.02 -4.30 -1.28
N LEU A 213 -16.95 -5.25 -1.42
CA LEU A 213 -16.64 -6.63 -1.79
C LEU A 213 -16.11 -6.73 -3.22
N LEU A 214 -16.73 -6.03 -4.17
CA LEU A 214 -16.28 -6.02 -5.56
C LEU A 214 -14.90 -5.40 -5.69
N THR A 215 -14.66 -4.27 -5.02
CA THR A 215 -13.34 -3.64 -4.97
C THR A 215 -12.33 -4.58 -4.35
N GLY A 216 -12.64 -5.19 -3.19
CA GLY A 216 -11.76 -6.15 -2.54
C GLY A 216 -11.46 -7.39 -3.38
N PHE A 217 -12.38 -7.81 -4.24
CA PHE A 217 -12.17 -8.90 -5.20
C PHE A 217 -11.27 -8.46 -6.37
N VAL A 218 -11.56 -7.33 -7.02
CA VAL A 218 -10.74 -6.76 -8.11
C VAL A 218 -9.31 -6.48 -7.61
N ASN A 219 -9.18 -6.09 -6.34
CA ASN A 219 -7.92 -5.85 -5.66
C ASN A 219 -6.98 -7.06 -5.63
N LEU A 220 -7.52 -8.28 -5.71
CA LEU A 220 -6.70 -9.48 -5.82
C LEU A 220 -5.96 -9.56 -7.16
N PHE A 221 -6.47 -8.91 -8.21
CA PHE A 221 -5.95 -8.96 -9.58
C PHE A 221 -5.17 -7.71 -9.99
N VAL A 222 -5.48 -6.57 -9.37
CA VAL A 222 -4.82 -5.29 -9.67
C VAL A 222 -4.33 -4.70 -8.35
N GLY A 223 -3.02 -4.68 -8.11
CA GLY A 223 -2.47 -4.26 -6.80
C GLY A 223 -2.46 -2.75 -6.57
N SER A 224 -2.36 -1.93 -7.63
CA SER A 224 -2.20 -0.48 -7.49
C SER A 224 -3.53 0.25 -7.25
N ALA A 225 -3.67 0.94 -6.11
CA ALA A 225 -4.84 1.73 -5.76
C ALA A 225 -5.18 2.79 -6.83
N SER A 226 -4.18 3.52 -7.33
CA SER A 226 -4.40 4.52 -8.37
C SER A 226 -4.83 3.92 -9.70
N ALA A 227 -4.22 2.79 -10.11
CA ALA A 227 -4.54 2.13 -11.37
C ALA A 227 -5.95 1.51 -11.34
N LYS A 228 -6.31 0.86 -10.22
CA LYS A 228 -7.68 0.36 -9.99
C LYS A 228 -8.67 1.49 -10.03
N TRP A 229 -8.47 2.53 -9.22
CA TRP A 229 -9.47 3.59 -9.12
C TRP A 229 -9.58 4.38 -10.42
N GLY A 230 -8.50 4.53 -11.19
CA GLY A 230 -8.55 5.13 -12.51
C GLY A 230 -9.40 4.33 -13.51
N LEU A 231 -9.43 3.01 -13.37
CA LEU A 231 -10.30 2.14 -14.17
C LEU A 231 -11.75 2.12 -13.64
N LEU A 232 -11.91 2.03 -12.33
CA LEU A 232 -13.19 1.78 -11.67
C LEU A 232 -14.03 3.05 -11.48
N ALA A 233 -13.41 4.19 -11.16
CA ALA A 233 -14.12 5.43 -10.86
C ALA A 233 -15.02 5.93 -12.01
N PRO A 234 -14.56 5.95 -13.28
CA PRO A 234 -15.40 6.36 -14.42
C PRO A 234 -16.63 5.47 -14.66
N ILE A 235 -16.65 4.26 -14.10
CA ILE A 235 -17.75 3.31 -14.23
C ILE A 235 -18.67 3.38 -13.02
N PHE A 236 -18.11 3.23 -11.81
CA PHE A 236 -18.87 3.09 -10.58
C PHE A 236 -19.41 4.41 -10.06
N VAL A 237 -18.62 5.48 -10.09
CA VAL A 237 -19.03 6.77 -9.53
C VAL A 237 -20.29 7.31 -10.20
N PRO A 238 -20.36 7.48 -11.55
CA PRO A 238 -21.58 7.99 -12.17
C PRO A 238 -22.76 7.02 -12.02
N MET A 239 -22.51 5.70 -12.10
CA MET A 239 -23.57 4.70 -11.89
C MET A 239 -24.19 4.82 -10.49
N LEU A 240 -23.38 4.91 -9.45
CA LEU A 240 -23.85 5.01 -8.07
C LEU A 240 -24.54 6.33 -7.76
N MET A 241 -24.09 7.42 -8.39
CA MET A 241 -24.79 8.71 -8.35
C MET A 241 -26.22 8.59 -8.88
N THR A 242 -26.44 7.87 -10.00
CA THR A 242 -27.82 7.64 -10.49
C THR A 242 -28.68 6.79 -9.54
N LEU A 243 -28.05 6.04 -8.64
CA LEU A 243 -28.71 5.26 -7.59
C LEU A 243 -28.83 6.02 -6.25
N GLY A 244 -28.47 7.30 -6.23
CA GLY A 244 -28.58 8.18 -5.07
C GLY A 244 -27.38 8.14 -4.12
N VAL A 245 -26.29 7.46 -4.47
CA VAL A 245 -25.07 7.36 -3.64
C VAL A 245 -24.06 8.41 -4.09
N SER A 246 -23.55 9.20 -3.15
CA SER A 246 -22.57 10.26 -3.44
C SER A 246 -21.21 9.71 -3.94
N PRO A 247 -20.45 10.54 -4.68
CA PRO A 247 -19.05 10.25 -5.00
C PRO A 247 -18.18 10.06 -3.74
N ASP A 248 -18.46 10.81 -2.67
CA ASP A 248 -17.71 10.76 -1.41
C ASP A 248 -17.84 9.41 -0.71
N LEU A 249 -19.07 8.90 -0.62
CA LEU A 249 -19.36 7.58 -0.05
C LEU A 249 -18.83 6.46 -0.94
N THR A 250 -18.93 6.63 -2.26
CA THR A 250 -18.37 5.70 -3.25
C THR A 250 -16.86 5.56 -3.10
N GLN A 251 -16.15 6.69 -2.93
CA GLN A 251 -14.71 6.71 -2.67
C GLN A 251 -14.36 6.06 -1.32
N ALA A 252 -15.14 6.32 -0.27
CA ALA A 252 -14.93 5.69 1.04
C ALA A 252 -15.10 4.16 0.96
N ALA A 253 -16.14 3.68 0.26
CA ALA A 253 -16.37 2.25 0.03
C ALA A 253 -15.22 1.60 -0.76
N TYR A 254 -14.73 2.27 -1.80
CA TYR A 254 -13.54 1.85 -2.55
C TYR A 254 -12.31 1.71 -1.64
N ARG A 255 -12.03 2.71 -0.78
CA ARG A 255 -10.88 2.70 0.13
C ARG A 255 -10.89 1.48 1.06
N VAL A 256 -12.05 1.14 1.62
CA VAL A 256 -12.19 -0.03 2.50
C VAL A 256 -11.88 -1.32 1.74
N GLY A 257 -12.46 -1.50 0.55
CA GLY A 257 -12.26 -2.71 -0.25
C GLY A 257 -10.81 -2.87 -0.73
N ASP A 258 -10.23 -1.79 -1.25
CA ASP A 258 -8.85 -1.76 -1.76
C ASP A 258 -7.84 -2.13 -0.66
N SER A 259 -7.96 -1.49 0.50
CA SER A 259 -7.00 -1.71 1.58
C SER A 259 -7.12 -3.12 2.20
N SER A 260 -8.33 -3.66 2.33
CA SER A 260 -8.57 -4.86 3.15
C SER A 260 -7.97 -6.13 2.55
N THR A 261 -7.83 -6.23 1.22
CA THR A 261 -7.29 -7.45 0.57
C THR A 261 -5.88 -7.27 0.00
N ASN A 262 -5.24 -6.10 0.18
CA ASN A 262 -3.86 -5.85 -0.27
C ASN A 262 -2.84 -6.81 0.36
N ILE A 263 -3.09 -7.27 1.58
CA ILE A 263 -2.16 -8.14 2.32
C ILE A 263 -2.25 -9.61 1.94
N ILE A 264 -3.22 -10.00 1.09
CA ILE A 264 -3.38 -11.38 0.59
C ILE A 264 -3.17 -11.50 -0.92
N THR A 265 -2.94 -10.38 -1.64
CA THR A 265 -2.67 -10.43 -3.08
C THR A 265 -1.17 -10.61 -3.36
N PRO A 266 -0.77 -11.69 -4.07
CA PRO A 266 0.62 -11.87 -4.48
C PRO A 266 1.05 -10.85 -5.54
N LEU A 267 0.09 -10.19 -6.20
CA LEU A 267 0.34 -9.21 -7.26
C LEU A 267 0.71 -7.83 -6.70
N MET A 268 0.67 -7.63 -5.37
CA MET A 268 1.16 -6.42 -4.75
C MET A 268 2.70 -6.37 -4.91
N PRO A 269 3.29 -5.25 -5.39
CA PRO A 269 4.72 -5.17 -5.69
C PRO A 269 5.65 -5.57 -4.54
N TYR A 270 5.23 -5.34 -3.30
CA TYR A 270 6.02 -5.62 -2.10
C TYR A 270 5.75 -7.00 -1.49
N PHE A 271 4.71 -7.72 -1.92
CA PHE A 271 4.30 -8.98 -1.29
C PHE A 271 5.45 -10.01 -1.31
N PRO A 272 6.17 -10.23 -2.41
CA PRO A 272 7.24 -11.21 -2.39
C PRO A 272 8.48 -10.77 -1.57
N LEU A 273 8.72 -9.47 -1.41
CA LEU A 273 9.79 -8.98 -0.53
C LEU A 273 9.50 -9.41 0.92
N VAL A 274 8.23 -9.34 1.34
CA VAL A 274 7.79 -9.85 2.65
C VAL A 274 8.00 -11.36 2.75
N VAL A 275 7.73 -12.13 1.68
CA VAL A 275 8.04 -13.57 1.66
C VAL A 275 9.53 -13.82 1.90
N VAL A 276 10.41 -13.08 1.24
CA VAL A 276 11.87 -13.20 1.46
C VAL A 276 12.25 -12.87 2.90
N TYR A 277 11.61 -11.86 3.52
CA TYR A 277 11.83 -11.58 4.94
C TYR A 277 11.36 -12.70 5.85
N CYS A 278 10.23 -13.35 5.55
CA CYS A 278 9.80 -14.54 6.29
C CYS A 278 10.74 -15.72 6.07
N GLN A 279 11.29 -15.90 4.87
CA GLN A 279 12.24 -16.96 4.52
C GLN A 279 13.56 -16.88 5.29
N ARG A 280 13.90 -15.70 5.87
CA ARG A 280 15.03 -15.58 6.80
C ARG A 280 14.81 -16.33 8.11
N TYR A 281 13.56 -16.50 8.53
CA TYR A 281 13.21 -17.22 9.75
C TYR A 281 12.73 -18.63 9.45
N VAL A 282 11.89 -18.78 8.41
CA VAL A 282 11.28 -20.06 8.03
C VAL A 282 11.44 -20.25 6.52
N LYS A 283 12.48 -20.99 6.10
CA LYS A 283 12.92 -21.18 4.70
C LYS A 283 11.82 -21.77 3.81
N SER A 284 10.92 -22.57 4.39
CA SER A 284 9.76 -23.14 3.69
C SER A 284 8.61 -22.15 3.42
N THR A 285 8.70 -20.91 3.91
CA THR A 285 7.66 -19.90 3.67
C THR A 285 7.56 -19.57 2.19
N GLY A 286 6.41 -19.85 1.60
CA GLY A 286 6.06 -19.43 0.25
C GLY A 286 4.98 -18.36 0.22
N ILE A 287 4.58 -17.98 -0.99
CA ILE A 287 3.46 -17.05 -1.21
C ILE A 287 2.17 -17.54 -0.55
N GLY A 288 1.85 -18.83 -0.72
CA GLY A 288 0.66 -19.43 -0.12
C GLY A 288 0.68 -19.39 1.40
N THR A 289 1.85 -19.65 2.01
CA THR A 289 2.04 -19.60 3.46
C THR A 289 1.80 -18.20 4.01
N LEU A 290 2.40 -17.18 3.39
CA LEU A 290 2.20 -15.78 3.79
C LEU A 290 0.76 -15.33 3.57
N ALA A 291 0.15 -15.64 2.42
CA ALA A 291 -1.24 -15.30 2.13
C ALA A 291 -2.21 -15.97 3.11
N ALA A 292 -1.98 -17.25 3.46
CA ALA A 292 -2.78 -17.97 4.44
C ALA A 292 -2.63 -17.39 5.86
N MET A 293 -1.42 -16.97 6.24
CA MET A 293 -1.16 -16.30 7.52
C MET A 293 -1.85 -14.93 7.59
N MET A 294 -1.92 -14.20 6.46
CA MET A 294 -2.54 -12.87 6.38
C MET A 294 -4.06 -12.90 6.14
N LEU A 295 -4.61 -14.05 5.73
CA LEU A 295 -6.05 -14.21 5.45
C LEU A 295 -6.96 -13.82 6.62
N PRO A 296 -6.67 -14.16 7.90
CA PRO A 296 -7.47 -13.69 9.02
C PRO A 296 -7.53 -12.16 9.11
N TYR A 297 -6.40 -11.46 8.93
CA TYR A 297 -6.39 -9.99 8.92
C TYR A 297 -7.30 -9.45 7.83
N SER A 298 -7.18 -9.99 6.61
CA SER A 298 -7.96 -9.50 5.47
C SER A 298 -9.46 -9.67 5.68
N LEU A 299 -9.90 -10.84 6.17
CA LEU A 299 -11.31 -11.11 6.44
C LEU A 299 -11.88 -10.25 7.57
N TRP A 300 -11.13 -10.05 8.65
CA TRP A 300 -11.55 -9.20 9.77
C TRP A 300 -11.57 -7.71 9.42
N PHE A 301 -10.57 -7.23 8.67
CA PHE A 301 -10.57 -5.87 8.16
C PHE A 301 -11.72 -5.65 7.19
N LEU A 302 -11.91 -6.53 6.21
CA LEU A 302 -12.99 -6.39 5.22
C LEU A 302 -14.37 -6.36 5.91
N SER A 303 -14.64 -7.30 6.81
CA SER A 303 -15.94 -7.38 7.50
C SER A 303 -16.14 -6.23 8.49
N THR A 304 -15.22 -6.02 9.43
CA THR A 304 -15.39 -5.05 10.52
C THR A 304 -15.34 -3.62 10.00
N TRP A 305 -14.49 -3.33 9.02
CA TRP A 305 -14.40 -1.99 8.44
C TRP A 305 -15.60 -1.67 7.55
N THR A 306 -16.17 -2.67 6.86
CA THR A 306 -17.46 -2.52 6.17
C THR A 306 -18.58 -2.22 7.16
N ILE A 307 -18.68 -2.98 8.25
CA ILE A 307 -19.67 -2.73 9.32
C ILE A 307 -19.48 -1.31 9.88
N PHE A 308 -18.24 -0.91 10.14
CA PHE A 308 -17.92 0.42 10.62
C PHE A 308 -18.38 1.51 9.63
N LEU A 309 -18.14 1.35 8.33
CA LEU A 309 -18.64 2.26 7.29
C LEU A 309 -20.17 2.33 7.27
N LEU A 310 -20.87 1.20 7.41
CA LEU A 310 -22.33 1.16 7.46
C LEU A 310 -22.88 1.86 8.71
N VAL A 311 -22.25 1.67 9.86
CA VAL A 311 -22.60 2.38 11.10
C VAL A 311 -22.36 3.88 10.95
N TYR A 312 -21.24 4.26 10.36
CA TYR A 312 -20.88 5.65 10.10
C TYR A 312 -21.91 6.34 9.18
N TYR A 313 -22.32 5.64 8.12
CA TYR A 313 -23.41 6.03 7.23
C TYR A 313 -24.76 6.15 7.96
N ALA A 314 -25.12 5.18 8.80
CA ALA A 314 -26.40 5.17 9.52
C ALA A 314 -26.51 6.28 10.56
N ILE A 315 -25.42 6.63 11.24
CA ILE A 315 -25.38 7.72 12.22
C ILE A 315 -25.30 9.09 11.51
N GLY A 316 -24.84 9.13 10.26
CA GLY A 316 -24.76 10.36 9.47
C GLY A 316 -23.59 11.26 9.87
N ILE A 317 -22.54 10.72 10.49
CA ILE A 317 -21.32 11.50 10.81
C ILE A 317 -20.68 11.89 9.47
N PRO A 318 -20.27 13.16 9.23
CA PRO A 318 -19.66 13.52 7.95
C PRO A 318 -18.40 12.70 7.63
N LEU A 319 -18.28 12.17 6.42
CA LEU A 319 -17.09 11.43 5.97
C LEU A 319 -15.83 12.29 6.01
N GLY A 320 -15.98 13.58 5.78
CA GLY A 320 -14.91 14.57 5.79
C GLY A 320 -15.44 15.97 5.58
N PHE A 321 -14.57 16.86 5.09
CA PHE A 321 -14.95 18.23 4.80
C PHE A 321 -15.78 18.30 3.53
N ALA A 322 -16.91 19.02 3.58
CA ALA A 322 -17.83 19.19 2.45
C ALA A 322 -18.23 17.85 1.78
N SER A 323 -18.35 16.78 2.56
CA SER A 323 -18.75 15.47 2.08
C SER A 323 -20.26 15.27 2.21
N SER A 324 -20.83 14.53 1.27
CA SER A 324 -22.22 14.07 1.31
C SER A 324 -22.28 12.54 1.39
N TYR A 325 -23.43 12.00 1.76
CA TYR A 325 -23.71 10.56 1.62
C TYR A 325 -24.58 10.27 0.42
N VAL A 326 -25.52 11.18 0.17
CA VAL A 326 -26.54 11.06 -0.86
C VAL A 326 -26.21 12.04 -1.97
N TYR A 327 -26.27 11.57 -3.22
CA TYR A 327 -26.37 12.44 -4.36
C TYR A 327 -27.85 12.54 -4.73
N PRO A 328 -28.47 13.73 -4.73
CA PRO A 328 -29.84 13.86 -5.20
C PRO A 328 -29.85 13.53 -6.69
N ALA A 329 -30.35 12.34 -7.04
CA ALA A 329 -30.54 11.97 -8.44
C ALA A 329 -31.44 13.02 -9.11
N PRO A 330 -31.14 13.45 -10.35
CA PRO A 330 -31.93 14.45 -11.06
C PRO A 330 -33.39 14.01 -11.29
#